data_AF-A0A0B7MQW4-F1
#
_entry.id   AF-A0A0B7MQW4-F1
#
_cell.length_a   1.000
_cell.length_b   1.000
_cell.length_c   1.000
_cell.angle_alpha   90.00
_cell.angle_beta   90.00
_cell.angle_gamma   90.00
#
_symmetry.space_group_name_H-M   'P 1'
#
loop_
_entity.id
_entity.type
_entity.pdbx_description
1 polymer ?
#
loop_
_entity_poly.entity_id
_entity_poly.type
_entity_poly.pdbx_seq_one_letter_code
_entity_poly.pdbx_strand_id
1 'polypeptide(L)' 'MTVHIFVVANDTYDLYHDIAERSNLTIVQEFKRPVLNRTSRDRNAYGETIFYMKR' A
#
# COMPACT_ATOMS: atom_id res chain seq x y z
N MET A 1 15.65 -13.40 -12.69
CA MET A 1 16.09 -12.36 -11.75
C MET A 1 14.81 -11.74 -11.18
N THR A 2 14.55 -11.93 -9.89
CA THR A 2 13.28 -11.47 -9.28
C THR A 2 13.39 -10.01 -8.91
N VAL A 3 12.37 -9.21 -9.26
CA VAL A 3 12.31 -7.79 -8.90
C VAL A 3 11.46 -7.63 -7.64
N HIS A 4 11.96 -6.86 -6.68
CA HIS A 4 11.23 -6.50 -5.48
C HIS A 4 10.78 -5.05 -5.57
N ILE A 5 9.48 -4.82 -5.36
CA ILE A 5 8.86 -3.50 -5.43
C ILE A 5 8.14 -3.29 -4.10
N PHE A 6 8.38 -2.15 -3.47
CA PHE A 6 7.68 -1.75 -2.25
C PHE A 6 6.91 -0.47 -2.55
N VAL A 7 5.60 -0.49 -2.33
CA VAL A 7 4.75 0.69 -2.47
C VAL A 7 4.11 1.00 -1.14
N VAL A 8 4.12 2.28 -0.75
CA VAL A 8 3.44 2.76 0.46
C VAL A 8 2.30 3.65 0.02
N ALA A 9 1.07 3.31 0.41
CA ALA A 9 -0.09 4.09 0.02
C ALA A 9 -1.16 4.10 1.11
N ASN A 10 -1.85 5.23 1.24
CA ASN A 10 -3.15 5.27 1.90
C ASN A 10 -4.19 4.75 0.90
N ASP A 11 -4.45 3.45 0.94
CA ASP A 11 -5.34 2.79 -0.02
C ASP A 11 -6.80 2.79 0.46
N THR A 12 -7.43 3.96 0.41
CA THR A 12 -8.82 4.14 0.89
C THR A 12 -9.84 3.36 0.07
N TYR A 13 -9.53 3.07 -1.20
CA TYR A 13 -10.47 2.45 -2.15
C TYR A 13 -10.03 1.06 -2.61
N ASP A 14 -9.08 0.44 -1.91
CA ASP A 14 -8.54 -0.90 -2.22
C ASP A 14 -8.03 -1.07 -3.66
N LEU A 15 -7.44 -0.02 -4.22
CA LEU A 15 -7.03 0.03 -5.63
C LEU A 15 -5.75 -0.76 -5.90
N TYR A 16 -4.91 -1.01 -4.89
CA TYR A 16 -3.60 -1.61 -5.12
C TYR A 16 -3.65 -3.09 -5.47
N HIS A 17 -4.72 -3.79 -5.09
CA HIS A 17 -4.99 -5.14 -5.57
C HIS A 17 -5.19 -5.16 -7.10
N ASP A 18 -6.08 -4.31 -7.61
CA ASP A 18 -6.35 -4.18 -9.05
C ASP A 18 -5.12 -3.68 -9.83
N ILE A 19 -4.37 -2.73 -9.26
CA ILE A 19 -3.15 -2.22 -9.88
C ILE A 19 -2.10 -3.33 -10.01
N ALA A 20 -1.91 -4.15 -8.97
CA ALA A 20 -0.97 -5.26 -9.00
C ALA A 20 -1.33 -6.27 -10.09
N GLU A 21 -2.60 -6.67 -10.16
CA GLU A 21 -3.12 -7.59 -11.18
C GLU A 21 -2.87 -7.03 -12.59
N ARG A 22 -3.32 -5.80 -12.86
CA ARG A 22 -3.18 -5.15 -14.18
C ARG A 22 -1.73 -4.90 -14.57
N SER A 23 -0.83 -4.79 -13.60
CA SER A 23 0.61 -4.58 -13.81
C SER A 23 1.39 -5.89 -13.92
N ASN A 24 0.71 -7.04 -13.87
CA ASN A 24 1.33 -8.36 -13.86
C ASN A 24 2.37 -8.50 -12.71
N LEU A 25 2.00 -7.97 -11.54
CA LEU A 25 2.74 -8.05 -10.28
C LEU A 25 1.99 -8.94 -9.29
N THR A 26 2.72 -9.59 -8.39
CA THR A 26 2.13 -10.36 -7.28
C THR A 26 2.36 -9.61 -5.98
N ILE A 27 1.28 -9.29 -5.25
CA ILE A 27 1.38 -8.85 -3.85
C ILE A 27 1.76 -10.08 -3.01
N VAL A 28 2.94 -10.02 -2.41
CA VAL A 28 3.48 -11.09 -1.57
C VAL A 28 3.08 -10.89 -0.12
N GLN A 29 3.07 -9.62 0.34
CA GLN A 29 2.74 -9.29 1.71
C GLN A 29 2.27 -7.83 1.82
N GLU A 30 1.31 -7.60 2.72
CA GLU A 30 0.88 -6.28 3.14
C GLU A 30 1.29 -6.01 4.59
N PHE A 31 1.66 -4.77 4.87
CA PHE A 31 1.91 -4.29 6.23
C PHE A 31 1.07 -3.05 6.49
N LYS A 32 0.36 -2.98 7.62
CA LYS A 32 -0.36 -1.77 8.03
C LYS A 32 0.57 -0.87 8.83
N ARG A 33 0.65 0.40 8.45
CA ARG A 33 1.46 1.43 9.12
C ARG A 33 0.56 2.56 9.61
N PRO A 34 0.51 2.83 10.92
CA PRO A 34 -0.19 4.00 11.44
C PRO A 34 0.58 5.29 11.10
N VAL A 35 -0.14 6.37 10.75
CA VAL A 35 0.46 7.70 10.57
C VAL A 35 0.05 8.58 11.74
N LEU A 36 0.99 8.79 12.67
CA LEU A 36 0.75 9.48 13.94
C LEU A 36 0.84 11.01 13.82
N ASN A 37 1.69 11.52 12.92
CA ASN A 37 1.95 12.95 12.76
C ASN A 37 1.46 13.43 11.40
N ARG A 38 0.23 13.94 11.35
CA ARG A 38 -0.37 14.50 10.13
C ARG A 38 -0.84 15.93 10.33
N THR A 39 -0.72 16.74 9.28
CA THR A 39 -1.19 18.13 9.28
C THR A 39 -2.73 18.23 9.16
N SER A 40 -3.39 17.20 8.63
CA SER A 40 -4.85 17.19 8.47
C SER A 40 -5.57 17.01 9.82
N ARG A 41 -6.50 17.94 10.12
CA ARG A 41 -7.29 17.98 11.37
C ARG A 41 -8.39 16.91 11.47
N ASP A 42 -8.55 16.08 10.45
CA ASP A 42 -9.51 14.98 10.50
C ASP A 42 -9.11 14.01 11.63
N ARG A 43 -10.09 13.41 12.31
CA ARG A 43 -9.89 12.49 13.43
C ARG A 43 -9.97 11.02 13.01
N ASN A 44 -10.37 10.74 11.76
CA ASN A 44 -10.40 9.38 11.25
C ASN A 44 -9.00 8.74 11.29
N ALA A 45 -8.94 7.45 11.60
CA ALA A 45 -7.69 6.70 11.60
C ALA A 45 -7.06 6.75 10.20
N TYR A 46 -5.89 7.36 10.08
CA TYR A 46 -5.14 7.43 8.83
C TYR A 46 -4.09 6.33 8.84
N GLY A 47 -4.37 5.25 8.12
CA GLY A 47 -3.47 4.12 7.94
C GLY A 47 -2.90 4.10 6.52
N GLU A 48 -1.62 3.84 6.39
CA GLU A 48 -1.00 3.45 5.12
C GLU A 48 -0.82 1.94 5.09
N THR A 49 -0.88 1.36 3.90
CA THR A 49 -0.47 -0.02 3.63
C THR A 49 0.86 0.02 2.88
N ILE A 50 1.81 -0.81 3.31
CA ILE A 50 3.01 -1.12 2.55
C ILE A 50 2.74 -2.42 1.79
N PHE A 51 2.73 -2.35 0.47
CA PHE A 51 2.61 -3.47 -0.43
C PHE A 51 4.00 -3.94 -0.84
N TYR A 52 4.35 -5.17 -0.49
CA TYR A 52 5.51 -5.85 -1.04
C TYR A 52 5.06 -6.64 -2.27
N MET A 53 5.55 -6.25 -3.45
CA MET A 53 5.23 -6.87 -4.72
C MET A 53 6.46 -7.51 -5.37
N LYS A 54 6.22 -8.55 -6.17
CA LYS A 54 7.21 -9.18 -7.04
C LYS A 54 6.76 -9.16 -8.50
N ARG A 55 7.73 -9.00 -9.41
CA ARG A 55 7.58 -9.28 -10.84
C ARG A 55 8.37 -10.53 -11.20
#